data_AF-A0AA42B6V9-F1
#
_entry.id   AF-A0AA42B6V9-F1
#
_cell.length_a   1.000
_cell.length_b   1.000
_cell.length_c   1.000
_cell.angle_alpha   90.00
_cell.angle_beta   90.00
_cell.angle_gamma   90.00
#
_symmetry.space_group_name_H-M   'P 1'
#
loop_
_entity.id
_entity.type
_entity.pdbx_description
1 polymer ?
#
loop_
_entity_poly.entity_id
_entity_poly.type
_entity_poly.pdbx_seq_one_letter_code
_entity_poly.pdbx_strand_id
1 'polypeptide(L)'
;MFKQKALAIAVMLYTGSSLAAEVTLVVDNDWGDGFVGKVVIDNTDGDATVQDWQLSWEFDREIEQMWNATYTATGNVIEADNLGWNGSIPVGGIVEFGFKASPGNYSGQPIFELNGNSTGGGDGGGDGGGDGGDLPGVVACGVDPTEFPSNDDWLTTDGNQIVDQDGNSVWITGANWFGLNASERVFHGLWSVNLENLVEQTAARGINLIRVPIGTELMKEWMNGEFNDTNVNLSTNPDLTGKNSLEIFDQFLSVAKACGVKVMMDVHHPDQNNSGHTYWGWEKGNITVDDFYDTWGWFAERYKNDDTIVAYDLQNEPHGIPNGSLGNDINRQEDESWEEYCLRKPESEMTEFAKWDGTTDSNNWKHVAETAAARVLEVNPNALILVEGIEAYPRYGKWVNNKSSPIPGQGDQCYDFNWWGGNLRGVAEHEVMVPGHQAQIMYSPHDYGPLVYLQPWFQTEFTRDSLREDVWNPNWLYIHNNNISPLLIGEWGGFMDGSINQQWMEALRDEIVDLQLHHTFWAINPNSGDTGGLLKDDWLTWDEEKYSLLKPALWQNGTKFVGLDHQAKIGGTADVGISLSEHYESP
;
A
#
# COMPACT_ATOMS: atom_id res chain seq x y z
N MET A 1 -66.66 -31.19 20.98
CA MET A 1 -66.36 -29.83 21.50
C MET A 1 -65.24 -29.26 20.65
N PHE A 2 -65.47 -28.07 20.09
CA PHE A 2 -64.64 -27.41 19.09
C PHE A 2 -63.19 -27.17 19.53
N LYS A 3 -62.22 -27.38 18.63
CA LYS A 3 -61.07 -26.48 18.50
C LYS A 3 -60.83 -26.17 17.01
N GLN A 4 -60.80 -24.88 16.74
CA GLN A 4 -60.58 -24.21 15.46
C GLN A 4 -59.08 -24.01 15.20
N LYS A 5 -58.74 -23.99 13.91
CA LYS A 5 -57.75 -23.14 13.20
C LYS A 5 -56.27 -23.21 13.63
N ALA A 6 -55.41 -23.61 12.69
CA ALA A 6 -54.66 -22.66 11.86
C ALA A 6 -54.11 -23.39 10.62
N LEU A 7 -54.37 -22.83 9.44
CA LEU A 7 -53.83 -23.26 8.16
C LEU A 7 -52.58 -22.39 7.92
N ALA A 8 -51.39 -22.97 8.05
CA ALA A 8 -50.16 -22.29 7.66
C ALA A 8 -49.93 -22.55 6.17
N ILE A 9 -50.08 -21.50 5.37
CA ILE A 9 -49.65 -21.47 3.98
C ILE A 9 -48.13 -21.40 4.01
N ALA A 10 -47.46 -22.48 3.63
CA ALA A 10 -46.04 -22.43 3.29
C ALA A 10 -45.93 -21.72 1.94
N VAL A 11 -45.41 -20.50 1.97
CA VAL A 11 -44.94 -19.80 0.77
C VAL A 11 -43.63 -20.49 0.38
N MET A 12 -43.69 -21.34 -0.66
CA MET A 12 -42.51 -21.76 -1.39
C MET A 12 -42.14 -20.61 -2.32
N LEU A 13 -41.12 -19.83 -1.95
CA LEU A 13 -40.37 -18.99 -2.88
C LEU A 13 -39.26 -19.86 -3.49
N TYR A 14 -39.50 -20.37 -4.70
CA TYR A 14 -38.47 -20.61 -5.71
C TYR A 14 -38.09 -19.22 -6.27
N THR A 15 -36.86 -18.81 -6.56
CA THR A 15 -35.56 -19.45 -6.82
C THR A 15 -34.49 -18.44 -6.41
N GLY A 16 -33.39 -18.87 -5.78
CA GLY A 16 -32.14 -18.11 -5.92
C GLY A 16 -31.77 -18.08 -7.40
N SER A 17 -31.37 -16.93 -7.93
CA SER A 17 -30.70 -16.92 -9.23
C SER A 17 -29.44 -17.77 -9.07
N SER A 18 -29.40 -18.92 -9.73
CA SER A 18 -28.15 -19.61 -10.02
C SER A 18 -27.27 -18.60 -10.73
N LEU A 19 -26.12 -18.23 -10.17
CA LEU A 19 -25.14 -17.47 -10.93
C LEU A 19 -24.67 -18.39 -12.07
N ALA A 20 -24.96 -17.99 -13.30
CA ALA A 20 -24.44 -18.64 -14.49
C ALA A 20 -23.01 -18.13 -14.74
N ALA A 21 -22.19 -18.89 -15.46
CA ALA A 21 -20.87 -18.45 -15.87
C ALA A 21 -20.91 -17.07 -16.52
N GLU A 22 -19.98 -16.20 -16.13
CA GLU A 22 -19.83 -14.86 -16.66
C GLU A 22 -19.04 -14.90 -17.96
N VAL A 23 -19.34 -13.98 -18.88
CA VAL A 23 -18.59 -13.86 -20.14
C VAL A 23 -18.18 -12.43 -20.39
N THR A 24 -16.89 -12.22 -20.61
CA THR A 24 -16.31 -10.90 -20.85
C THR A 24 -15.45 -10.87 -22.10
N LEU A 25 -15.42 -9.74 -22.80
CA LEU A 25 -14.44 -9.43 -23.85
C LEU A 25 -13.41 -8.43 -23.34
N VAL A 26 -12.14 -8.78 -23.49
CA VAL A 26 -10.97 -7.96 -23.21
C VAL A 26 -10.30 -7.62 -24.55
N VAL A 27 -9.93 -6.36 -24.75
CA VAL A 27 -9.10 -5.97 -25.90
C VAL A 27 -7.63 -6.05 -25.49
N ASP A 28 -6.94 -7.09 -25.95
CA ASP A 28 -5.54 -7.36 -25.57
C ASP A 28 -4.56 -6.43 -26.29
N ASN A 29 -4.86 -6.04 -27.53
CA ASN A 29 -4.01 -5.16 -28.34
C ASN A 29 -4.82 -4.49 -29.46
N ASP A 30 -4.73 -3.17 -29.59
CA ASP A 30 -5.43 -2.38 -30.61
C ASP A 30 -4.42 -1.49 -31.36
N TRP A 31 -4.41 -1.55 -32.69
CA TRP A 31 -3.53 -0.75 -33.54
C TRP A 31 -4.31 0.23 -34.44
N GLY A 32 -5.52 0.60 -34.04
CA GLY A 32 -6.39 1.60 -34.67
C GLY A 32 -7.24 1.05 -35.81
N ASP A 33 -6.62 0.37 -36.77
CA ASP A 33 -7.34 -0.24 -37.91
C ASP A 33 -7.83 -1.67 -37.61
N GLY A 34 -7.40 -2.26 -36.49
CA GLY A 34 -7.87 -3.54 -35.99
C GLY A 34 -7.35 -3.82 -34.58
N PHE A 35 -7.85 -4.90 -33.97
CA PHE A 35 -7.49 -5.30 -32.62
C PHE A 35 -7.52 -6.82 -32.44
N VAL A 36 -6.91 -7.28 -31.36
CA VAL A 36 -7.07 -8.62 -30.81
C VAL A 36 -7.99 -8.54 -29.60
N GLY A 37 -9.11 -9.27 -29.68
CA GLY A 37 -10.03 -9.47 -28.57
C GLY A 37 -9.85 -10.85 -27.95
N LYS A 38 -9.97 -10.94 -26.64
CA LYS A 38 -9.99 -12.18 -25.85
C LYS A 38 -11.31 -12.28 -25.11
N VAL A 39 -12.04 -13.35 -25.35
CA VAL A 39 -13.28 -13.67 -24.63
C VAL A 39 -12.95 -14.66 -23.53
N VAL A 40 -13.40 -14.36 -22.32
CA VAL A 40 -13.24 -15.19 -21.12
C VAL A 40 -14.61 -15.68 -20.70
N ILE A 41 -14.79 -17.00 -20.62
CA ILE A 41 -15.96 -17.64 -20.02
C ILE A 41 -15.53 -18.14 -18.63
N ASP A 42 -16.01 -17.45 -17.61
CA ASP A 42 -15.65 -17.69 -16.21
C ASP A 42 -16.79 -18.41 -15.48
N ASN A 43 -16.55 -19.66 -15.13
CA ASN A 43 -17.48 -20.47 -14.33
C ASN A 43 -16.99 -20.65 -12.89
N THR A 44 -16.22 -19.69 -12.37
CA THR A 44 -15.65 -19.77 -11.01
C THR A 44 -16.74 -19.77 -9.95
N ASP A 45 -17.70 -18.87 -10.09
CA ASP A 45 -18.85 -18.73 -9.18
C ASP A 45 -20.13 -19.43 -9.67
N GLY A 46 -20.01 -20.18 -10.77
CA GLY A 46 -21.13 -20.95 -11.30
C GLY A 46 -21.55 -22.09 -10.37
N ASP A 47 -22.83 -22.45 -10.38
CA ASP A 47 -23.36 -23.53 -9.54
C ASP A 47 -23.36 -24.92 -10.22
N ALA A 48 -22.99 -24.97 -11.51
CA ALA A 48 -22.88 -26.20 -12.29
C ALA A 48 -21.77 -26.10 -13.36
N THR A 49 -21.27 -27.26 -13.80
CA THR A 49 -20.34 -27.32 -14.94
C THR A 49 -21.05 -26.88 -16.22
N VAL A 50 -20.48 -25.92 -16.95
CA VAL A 50 -20.91 -25.57 -18.30
C VAL A 50 -20.45 -26.69 -19.24
N GLN A 51 -21.38 -27.35 -19.91
CA GLN A 51 -21.11 -28.43 -20.87
C GLN A 51 -21.32 -27.93 -22.30
N ASP A 52 -20.45 -28.37 -23.21
CA ASP A 52 -20.46 -28.07 -24.64
C ASP A 52 -20.77 -26.60 -24.93
N TRP A 53 -20.02 -25.67 -24.33
CA TRP A 53 -20.32 -24.25 -24.42
C TRP A 53 -20.40 -23.74 -25.87
N GLN A 54 -21.40 -22.91 -26.11
CA GLN A 54 -21.64 -22.10 -27.30
C GLN A 54 -21.94 -20.68 -26.85
N LEU A 55 -21.38 -19.70 -27.55
CA LEU A 55 -21.53 -18.29 -27.22
C LEU A 55 -22.08 -17.53 -28.42
N SER A 56 -23.11 -16.72 -28.24
CA SER A 56 -23.59 -15.79 -29.26
C SER A 56 -23.62 -14.35 -28.74
N TRP A 57 -23.33 -13.38 -29.61
CA TRP A 57 -23.46 -11.95 -29.29
C TRP A 57 -23.62 -11.11 -30.56
N GLU A 58 -24.20 -9.92 -30.39
CA GLU A 58 -24.16 -8.90 -31.44
C GLU A 58 -22.82 -8.14 -31.39
N PHE A 59 -22.18 -8.03 -32.55
CA PHE A 59 -20.88 -7.39 -32.69
C PHE A 59 -20.85 -6.52 -33.93
N ASP A 60 -20.44 -5.26 -33.76
CA ASP A 60 -20.35 -4.26 -34.83
C ASP A 60 -18.96 -4.23 -35.49
N ARG A 61 -18.09 -5.21 -35.18
CA ARG A 61 -16.77 -5.41 -35.78
C ARG A 61 -16.72 -6.68 -36.61
N GLU A 62 -15.94 -6.66 -37.70
CA GLU A 62 -15.70 -7.83 -38.55
C GLU A 62 -14.62 -8.72 -37.92
N ILE A 63 -14.93 -9.99 -37.65
CA ILE A 63 -13.95 -10.97 -37.17
C ILE A 63 -13.20 -11.58 -38.36
N GLU A 64 -11.88 -11.34 -38.42
CA GLU A 64 -10.99 -11.82 -39.48
C GLU A 64 -10.47 -13.24 -39.21
N GLN A 65 -10.24 -13.57 -37.93
CA GLN A 65 -9.72 -14.86 -37.49
C GLN A 65 -10.10 -15.10 -36.02
N MET A 66 -10.35 -16.36 -35.65
CA MET A 66 -10.56 -16.79 -34.27
C MET A 66 -9.69 -18.01 -33.94
N TRP A 67 -9.24 -18.14 -32.70
CA TRP A 67 -8.50 -19.30 -32.18
C TRP A 67 -9.06 -19.75 -30.83
N ASN A 68 -8.83 -21.02 -30.47
CA ASN A 68 -9.43 -21.71 -29.33
C ASN A 68 -10.97 -21.83 -29.37
N ALA A 69 -11.59 -21.41 -30.47
CA ALA A 69 -12.99 -21.59 -30.80
C ALA A 69 -13.15 -21.63 -32.33
N THR A 70 -14.24 -22.20 -32.82
CA THR A 70 -14.72 -21.97 -34.19
C THR A 70 -15.83 -20.94 -34.18
N TYR A 71 -16.07 -20.22 -35.28
CA TYR A 71 -17.18 -19.28 -35.35
C TYR A 71 -17.90 -19.28 -36.69
N THR A 72 -19.14 -18.82 -36.66
CA THR A 72 -19.87 -18.34 -37.83
C THR A 72 -20.35 -16.91 -37.60
N ALA A 73 -20.41 -16.10 -38.66
CA ALA A 73 -20.91 -14.74 -38.61
C ALA A 73 -22.06 -14.58 -39.61
N THR A 74 -23.25 -14.18 -39.13
CA THR A 74 -24.43 -13.92 -39.96
C THR A 74 -24.95 -12.51 -39.67
N GLY A 75 -24.62 -11.56 -40.55
CA GLY A 75 -24.87 -10.14 -40.25
C GLY A 75 -23.96 -9.68 -39.11
N ASN A 76 -24.54 -9.03 -38.10
CA ASN A 76 -23.81 -8.59 -36.90
C ASN A 76 -23.81 -9.62 -35.77
N VAL A 77 -24.36 -10.82 -35.98
CA VAL A 77 -24.39 -11.87 -34.95
C VAL A 77 -23.22 -12.80 -35.15
N ILE A 78 -22.42 -12.97 -34.09
CA ILE A 78 -21.34 -13.94 -34.00
C ILE A 78 -21.82 -15.12 -33.17
N GLU A 79 -21.62 -16.34 -33.67
CA GLU A 79 -21.80 -17.59 -32.92
C GLU A 79 -20.45 -18.30 -32.84
N ALA A 80 -19.92 -18.50 -31.63
CA ALA A 80 -18.68 -19.19 -31.35
C ALA A 80 -18.92 -20.53 -30.64
N ASP A 81 -18.30 -21.59 -31.15
CA ASP A 81 -18.39 -22.95 -30.63
C ASP A 81 -17.02 -23.42 -30.09
N ASN A 82 -17.07 -24.22 -29.03
CA ASN A 82 -15.90 -24.90 -28.47
C ASN A 82 -15.24 -25.88 -29.47
N LEU A 83 -13.97 -26.24 -29.20
CA LEU A 83 -13.17 -27.16 -30.02
C LEU A 83 -13.23 -28.63 -29.51
N GLY A 84 -14.27 -28.97 -28.75
CA GLY A 84 -14.46 -30.27 -28.09
C GLY A 84 -13.58 -30.49 -26.86
N TRP A 85 -12.27 -30.19 -26.93
CA TRP A 85 -11.35 -30.35 -25.79
C TRP A 85 -11.56 -29.32 -24.68
N ASN A 86 -12.08 -28.14 -25.02
CA ASN A 86 -12.42 -27.07 -24.08
C ASN A 86 -13.93 -26.92 -23.85
N GLY A 87 -14.76 -27.88 -24.29
CA GLY A 87 -16.22 -27.76 -24.22
C GLY A 87 -16.80 -27.82 -22.82
N SER A 88 -16.10 -28.44 -21.85
CA SER A 88 -16.56 -28.57 -20.46
C SER A 88 -15.79 -27.60 -19.54
N ILE A 89 -16.51 -26.69 -18.89
CA ILE A 89 -15.97 -25.73 -17.91
C ILE A 89 -16.50 -26.10 -16.51
N PRO A 90 -15.72 -26.76 -15.64
CA PRO A 90 -16.16 -27.11 -14.29
C PRO A 90 -16.47 -25.86 -13.46
N VAL A 91 -17.17 -26.03 -12.34
CA VAL A 91 -17.28 -24.96 -11.34
C VAL A 91 -15.87 -24.67 -10.82
N GLY A 92 -15.51 -23.39 -10.68
CA GLY A 92 -14.12 -22.99 -10.42
C GLY A 92 -13.24 -22.92 -11.68
N GLY A 93 -13.80 -23.17 -12.86
CA GLY A 93 -13.07 -23.28 -14.12
C GLY A 93 -13.27 -22.08 -15.04
N ILE A 94 -12.26 -21.81 -15.87
CA ILE A 94 -12.25 -20.71 -16.85
C ILE A 94 -11.82 -21.27 -18.20
N VAL A 95 -12.47 -20.80 -19.27
CA VAL A 95 -12.01 -21.04 -20.66
C VAL A 95 -11.91 -19.71 -21.38
N GLU A 96 -10.84 -19.56 -22.17
CA GLU A 96 -10.62 -18.37 -22.99
C GLU A 96 -10.50 -18.74 -24.47
N PHE A 97 -10.99 -17.85 -25.33
CA PHE A 97 -10.69 -17.86 -26.75
C PHE A 97 -10.43 -16.46 -27.25
N GLY A 98 -9.74 -16.34 -28.38
CA GLY A 98 -9.35 -15.03 -28.91
C GLY A 98 -9.71 -14.88 -30.38
N PHE A 99 -9.83 -13.64 -30.81
CA PHE A 99 -10.10 -13.29 -32.19
C PHE A 99 -9.38 -12.00 -32.59
N LYS A 100 -9.20 -11.84 -33.89
CA LYS A 100 -8.76 -10.59 -34.51
C LYS A 100 -9.96 -9.93 -35.20
N ALA A 101 -10.20 -8.66 -34.95
CA ALA A 101 -11.31 -7.94 -35.55
C ALA A 101 -10.94 -6.52 -36.02
N SER A 102 -11.76 -5.97 -36.93
CA SER A 102 -11.61 -4.62 -37.47
C SER A 102 -12.98 -3.95 -37.71
N PRO A 103 -13.08 -2.61 -37.68
CA PRO A 103 -12.01 -1.65 -37.32
C PRO A 103 -11.62 -1.70 -35.83
N GLY A 104 -10.46 -1.13 -35.49
CA GLY A 104 -9.99 -0.98 -34.11
C GLY A 104 -10.76 0.10 -33.33
N ASN A 105 -10.14 0.57 -32.26
CA ASN A 105 -10.71 1.46 -31.24
C ASN A 105 -12.05 0.93 -30.68
N TYR A 106 -12.10 -0.36 -30.35
CA TYR A 106 -13.27 -0.96 -29.72
C TYR A 106 -13.12 -0.87 -28.18
N SER A 107 -14.10 -0.29 -27.50
CA SER A 107 -14.08 -0.10 -26.03
C SER A 107 -15.37 -0.54 -25.33
N GLY A 108 -16.26 -1.23 -26.04
CA GLY A 108 -17.54 -1.71 -25.50
C GLY A 108 -17.44 -3.10 -24.86
N GLN A 109 -18.51 -3.51 -24.19
CA GLN A 109 -18.73 -4.90 -23.76
C GLN A 109 -19.99 -5.44 -24.43
N PRO A 110 -19.90 -6.45 -25.33
CA PRO A 110 -21.09 -7.07 -25.90
C PRO A 110 -21.92 -7.76 -24.82
N ILE A 111 -23.23 -7.79 -25.02
CA ILE A 111 -24.08 -8.70 -24.25
C ILE A 111 -23.94 -10.08 -24.88
N PHE A 112 -23.39 -11.01 -24.11
CA PHE A 112 -23.24 -12.39 -24.53
C PHE A 112 -24.44 -13.23 -24.13
N GLU A 113 -24.73 -14.25 -24.93
CA GLU A 113 -25.61 -15.36 -24.58
C GLU A 113 -24.78 -16.66 -24.55
N LEU A 114 -24.60 -17.21 -23.35
CA LEU A 114 -23.91 -18.48 -23.14
C LEU A 114 -24.95 -19.61 -23.12
N ASN A 115 -24.86 -20.54 -24.08
CA ASN A 115 -25.82 -21.63 -24.27
C ASN A 115 -27.30 -21.15 -24.32
N GLY A 116 -27.52 -19.95 -24.86
CA GLY A 116 -28.84 -19.32 -24.99
C GLY A 116 -29.32 -18.53 -23.76
N ASN A 117 -28.47 -18.29 -22.75
CA ASN A 117 -28.79 -17.45 -21.60
C ASN A 117 -27.99 -16.14 -21.63
N SER A 118 -28.68 -15.00 -21.57
CA SER A 118 -28.06 -13.66 -21.57
C SER A 118 -27.30 -13.37 -20.27
N THR A 119 -26.14 -12.72 -20.39
CA THR A 119 -25.26 -12.31 -19.26
C THR A 119 -25.29 -10.79 -18.98
N GLY A 120 -26.31 -10.05 -19.48
CA GLY A 120 -26.23 -8.62 -19.80
C GLY A 120 -26.19 -7.54 -18.69
N GLY A 121 -25.76 -6.34 -19.11
CA GLY A 121 -25.84 -5.03 -18.42
C GLY A 121 -26.72 -3.99 -19.15
N GLY A 122 -27.02 -2.84 -18.51
CA GLY A 122 -27.90 -1.78 -19.03
C GLY A 122 -27.43 -0.35 -18.71
N ASP A 123 -27.65 0.55 -19.67
CA ASP A 123 -27.00 1.85 -19.93
C ASP A 123 -27.86 3.10 -19.54
N GLY A 124 -27.24 4.30 -19.47
CA GLY A 124 -27.94 5.57 -19.79
C GLY A 124 -27.71 6.86 -18.97
N GLY A 125 -26.55 7.53 -19.17
CA GLY A 125 -26.38 8.97 -19.51
C GLY A 125 -26.91 10.15 -18.66
N GLY A 126 -26.01 11.10 -18.35
CA GLY A 126 -26.31 12.51 -18.02
C GLY A 126 -25.09 13.36 -17.67
N ASP A 127 -24.70 14.27 -18.57
CA ASP A 127 -23.58 15.23 -18.48
C ASP A 127 -23.92 16.48 -17.62
N GLY A 128 -22.92 17.05 -16.96
CA GLY A 128 -22.99 18.34 -16.25
C GLY A 128 -21.83 18.59 -15.30
N GLY A 129 -20.81 19.33 -15.74
CA GLY A 129 -19.62 19.65 -14.95
C GLY A 129 -19.75 20.82 -13.96
N GLY A 130 -18.75 20.90 -13.07
CA GLY A 130 -18.21 22.14 -12.52
C GLY A 130 -18.55 22.49 -11.07
N ASP A 131 -17.50 22.42 -10.24
CA ASP A 131 -17.13 23.29 -9.11
C ASP A 131 -17.16 22.65 -7.71
N GLY A 132 -16.06 22.83 -6.99
CA GLY A 132 -15.75 22.23 -5.70
C GLY A 132 -16.59 22.80 -4.57
N GLY A 133 -17.03 21.92 -3.68
CA GLY A 133 -17.75 22.25 -2.46
C GLY A 133 -18.68 21.12 -2.06
N ASP A 134 -18.34 20.46 -0.95
CA ASP A 134 -19.11 19.46 -0.18
C ASP A 134 -19.81 18.37 -1.00
N LEU A 135 -19.29 17.14 -0.90
CA LEU A 135 -19.96 15.93 -1.36
C LEU A 135 -21.17 15.64 -0.46
N PRO A 136 -22.44 15.82 -0.90
CA PRO A 136 -23.59 15.43 -0.11
C PRO A 136 -24.17 14.16 -0.73
N GLY A 137 -23.82 13.00 -0.18
CA GLY A 137 -24.43 11.74 -0.59
C GLY A 137 -23.73 10.53 -0.03
N VAL A 138 -24.33 9.93 1.00
CA VAL A 138 -23.94 8.69 1.73
C VAL A 138 -22.52 8.73 2.28
N VAL A 139 -22.41 8.67 3.61
CA VAL A 139 -21.12 8.48 4.24
C VAL A 139 -20.92 7.00 4.48
N ALA A 140 -19.92 6.42 3.82
CA ALA A 140 -19.42 5.06 3.97
C ALA A 140 -19.57 4.49 5.40
N CYS A 141 -18.89 5.10 6.38
CA CYS A 141 -18.94 4.66 7.79
C CYS A 141 -20.19 5.12 8.58
N GLY A 142 -21.13 5.79 7.92
CA GLY A 142 -22.41 6.24 8.46
C GLY A 142 -22.33 7.50 9.32
N VAL A 143 -21.24 8.25 9.26
CA VAL A 143 -20.99 9.46 10.08
C VAL A 143 -20.50 10.60 9.20
N ASP A 144 -21.13 11.77 9.28
CA ASP A 144 -20.71 12.93 8.47
C ASP A 144 -19.33 13.45 8.89
N PRO A 145 -18.30 13.41 8.01
CA PRO A 145 -16.94 13.82 8.34
C PRO A 145 -16.83 15.32 8.65
N THR A 146 -17.85 16.12 8.31
CA THR A 146 -17.93 17.55 8.64
C THR A 146 -18.40 17.82 10.07
N GLU A 147 -18.91 16.80 10.78
CA GLU A 147 -19.33 16.93 12.19
C GLU A 147 -18.13 17.01 13.15
N PHE A 148 -16.94 16.59 12.71
CA PHE A 148 -15.72 16.59 13.51
C PHE A 148 -14.82 17.78 13.13
N PRO A 149 -14.23 18.49 14.11
CA PRO A 149 -13.11 19.38 13.85
C PRO A 149 -11.99 18.65 13.10
N SER A 150 -11.13 19.41 12.42
CA SER A 150 -9.98 18.85 11.69
C SER A 150 -8.66 19.33 12.30
N ASN A 151 -8.66 19.61 13.61
CA ASN A 151 -7.51 20.20 14.28
C ASN A 151 -7.32 19.77 15.74
N ASP A 152 -7.94 18.67 16.16
CA ASP A 152 -7.89 18.13 17.51
C ASP A 152 -7.16 16.79 17.60
N ASP A 153 -6.75 16.20 16.48
CA ASP A 153 -6.08 14.88 16.45
C ASP A 153 -4.60 14.94 16.08
N TRP A 154 -3.99 16.12 16.16
CA TRP A 154 -2.55 16.26 15.93
C TRP A 154 -1.74 15.53 17.00
N LEU A 155 -0.67 14.89 16.54
CA LEU A 155 0.20 14.05 17.35
C LEU A 155 1.58 14.71 17.50
N THR A 156 2.27 14.38 18.59
CA THR A 156 3.66 14.78 18.82
C THR A 156 4.43 13.68 19.54
N THR A 157 5.74 13.83 19.65
CA THR A 157 6.60 12.85 20.34
C THR A 157 6.95 13.33 21.75
N ASP A 158 6.97 12.39 22.70
CA ASP A 158 7.52 12.58 24.05
C ASP A 158 8.40 11.38 24.42
N GLY A 159 9.72 11.59 24.42
CA GLY A 159 10.68 10.51 24.61
C GLY A 159 10.56 9.45 23.52
N ASN A 160 10.27 8.21 23.90
CA ASN A 160 10.03 7.11 22.97
C ASN A 160 8.56 6.82 22.65
N GLN A 161 7.65 7.75 22.98
CA GLN A 161 6.21 7.62 22.76
C GLN A 161 5.70 8.66 21.77
N ILE A 162 4.58 8.35 21.11
CA ILE A 162 3.70 9.34 20.49
C ILE A 162 2.61 9.70 21.50
N VAL A 163 2.30 11.00 21.59
CA VAL A 163 1.23 11.53 22.43
C VAL A 163 0.30 12.43 21.64
N ASP A 164 -0.95 12.52 22.08
CA ASP A 164 -1.90 13.51 21.59
C ASP A 164 -1.63 14.92 22.16
N GLN A 165 -2.48 15.88 21.78
CA GLN A 165 -2.43 17.27 22.25
C GLN A 165 -2.55 17.45 23.77
N ASP A 166 -3.13 16.47 24.48
CA ASP A 166 -3.30 16.47 25.94
C ASP A 166 -2.17 15.73 26.66
N GLY A 167 -1.24 15.14 25.91
CA GLY A 167 -0.09 14.39 26.42
C GLY A 167 -0.38 12.94 26.77
N ASN A 168 -1.52 12.38 26.32
CA ASN A 168 -1.81 10.96 26.52
C ASN A 168 -1.16 10.12 25.43
N SER A 169 -0.68 8.93 25.78
CA SER A 169 -0.01 8.03 24.84
C SER A 169 -0.98 7.48 23.80
N VAL A 170 -0.53 7.52 22.55
CA VAL A 170 -1.24 7.01 21.37
C VAL A 170 -0.52 5.78 20.83
N TRP A 171 -1.23 4.85 20.19
CA TRP A 171 -0.62 3.71 19.49
C TRP A 171 -1.14 3.58 18.05
N ILE A 172 -0.32 4.04 17.10
CA ILE A 172 -0.54 3.83 15.66
C ILE A 172 -0.34 2.35 15.31
N THR A 173 -1.40 1.71 14.81
CA THR A 173 -1.42 0.30 14.37
C THR A 173 -2.11 0.23 13.01
N GLY A 174 -1.33 0.40 11.95
CA GLY A 174 -1.81 0.64 10.59
C GLY A 174 -1.50 -0.46 9.58
N ALA A 175 -1.81 -0.17 8.31
CA ALA A 175 -1.45 -1.00 7.15
C ALA A 175 -1.25 -0.13 5.90
N ASN A 176 -0.52 -0.65 4.91
CA ASN A 176 -0.19 0.07 3.69
C ASN A 176 -1.23 -0.20 2.60
N TRP A 177 -1.69 0.85 1.90
CA TRP A 177 -2.48 0.71 0.67
C TRP A 177 -1.77 1.42 -0.49
N PHE A 178 -1.03 0.64 -1.29
CA PHE A 178 -0.23 1.20 -2.38
C PHE A 178 -1.00 1.32 -3.69
N GLY A 179 -0.46 2.12 -4.62
CA GLY A 179 -0.97 2.32 -5.97
C GLY A 179 -0.83 3.74 -6.50
N LEU A 180 -0.84 4.75 -5.61
CA LEU A 180 -0.57 6.15 -6.00
C LEU A 180 0.90 6.39 -6.37
N ASN A 181 1.79 5.45 -6.05
CA ASN A 181 3.16 5.40 -6.51
C ASN A 181 3.33 4.63 -7.84
N ALA A 182 2.27 4.00 -8.34
CA ALA A 182 2.30 3.15 -9.51
C ALA A 182 1.78 3.88 -10.75
N SER A 183 1.98 3.27 -11.92
CA SER A 183 1.60 3.84 -13.21
C SER A 183 0.11 4.19 -13.33
N GLU A 184 -0.71 3.52 -12.53
CA GLU A 184 -2.16 3.61 -12.44
C GLU A 184 -2.63 4.95 -11.83
N ARG A 185 -1.78 5.66 -11.08
CA ARG A 185 -2.05 6.98 -10.46
C ARG A 185 -3.27 7.02 -9.53
N VAL A 186 -3.70 5.86 -9.04
CA VAL A 186 -4.76 5.67 -8.05
C VAL A 186 -4.42 4.45 -7.21
N PHE A 187 -5.07 4.32 -6.06
CA PHE A 187 -5.00 3.10 -5.25
C PHE A 187 -5.21 1.85 -6.12
N HIS A 188 -4.33 0.87 -5.97
CA HIS A 188 -4.53 -0.41 -6.64
C HIS A 188 -5.77 -1.09 -6.07
N GLY A 189 -6.42 -1.88 -6.93
CA GLY A 189 -7.64 -2.59 -6.60
C GLY A 189 -8.91 -1.87 -7.05
N LEU A 190 -8.90 -0.58 -7.36
CA LEU A 190 -10.11 0.15 -7.78
C LEU A 190 -10.70 -0.30 -9.13
N TRP A 191 -10.02 -1.21 -9.83
CA TRP A 191 -10.58 -1.98 -10.95
C TRP A 191 -11.52 -3.12 -10.50
N SER A 192 -11.43 -3.57 -9.25
CA SER A 192 -12.10 -4.75 -8.68
C SER A 192 -12.92 -4.47 -7.42
N VAL A 193 -12.44 -3.58 -6.55
CA VAL A 193 -13.09 -3.25 -5.26
C VAL A 193 -13.54 -1.79 -5.23
N ASN A 194 -14.60 -1.53 -4.46
CA ASN A 194 -15.08 -0.18 -4.19
C ASN A 194 -14.20 0.49 -3.12
N LEU A 195 -13.78 1.74 -3.39
CA LEU A 195 -12.91 2.52 -2.51
C LEU A 195 -13.45 2.64 -1.09
N GLU A 196 -14.73 3.00 -0.97
CA GLU A 196 -15.36 3.24 0.33
C GLU A 196 -15.46 1.96 1.14
N ASN A 197 -15.94 0.89 0.50
CA ASN A 197 -16.07 -0.42 1.11
C ASN A 197 -14.72 -0.96 1.62
N LEU A 198 -13.60 -0.68 0.95
CA LEU A 198 -12.30 -1.15 1.40
C LEU A 198 -11.81 -0.36 2.62
N VAL A 199 -12.02 0.96 2.67
CA VAL A 199 -11.69 1.76 3.85
C VAL A 199 -12.55 1.36 5.05
N GLU A 200 -13.86 1.16 4.85
CA GLU A 200 -14.77 0.66 5.89
C GLU A 200 -14.32 -0.69 6.45
N GLN A 201 -13.97 -1.64 5.58
CA GLN A 201 -13.52 -2.97 5.99
C GLN A 201 -12.18 -2.95 6.72
N THR A 202 -11.30 -2.01 6.34
CA THR A 202 -10.02 -1.75 7.01
C THR A 202 -10.26 -1.21 8.42
N ALA A 203 -11.13 -0.20 8.55
CA ALA A 203 -11.52 0.37 9.83
C ALA A 203 -12.22 -0.67 10.73
N ALA A 204 -13.12 -1.47 10.17
CA ALA A 204 -13.84 -2.53 10.91
C ALA A 204 -12.93 -3.63 11.45
N ARG A 205 -11.71 -3.75 10.89
CA ARG A 205 -10.65 -4.65 11.32
C ARG A 205 -9.67 -4.00 12.30
N GLY A 206 -9.91 -2.78 12.75
CA GLY A 206 -9.10 -2.13 13.78
C GLY A 206 -7.80 -1.50 13.30
N ILE A 207 -7.62 -1.40 11.98
CA ILE A 207 -6.46 -0.72 11.38
C ILE A 207 -6.75 0.79 11.45
N ASN A 208 -6.05 1.49 12.35
CA ASN A 208 -6.38 2.88 12.70
C ASN A 208 -5.63 3.94 11.86
N LEU A 209 -4.68 3.49 11.04
CA LEU A 209 -3.95 4.33 10.09
C LEU A 209 -3.70 3.60 8.77
N ILE A 210 -3.83 4.32 7.65
CA ILE A 210 -3.42 3.84 6.32
C ILE A 210 -2.17 4.60 5.88
N ARG A 211 -1.06 3.90 5.65
CA ARG A 211 0.14 4.44 4.97
C ARG A 211 -0.10 4.40 3.47
N VAL A 212 0.07 5.54 2.81
CA VAL A 212 -0.28 5.77 1.40
C VAL A 212 0.99 6.07 0.58
N PRO A 213 1.57 5.04 -0.06
CA PRO A 213 2.63 5.20 -1.04
C PRO A 213 2.19 6.03 -2.25
N ILE A 214 2.90 7.13 -2.51
CA ILE A 214 2.72 8.04 -3.65
C ILE A 214 4.08 8.35 -4.30
N GLY A 215 4.13 8.60 -5.61
CA GLY A 215 5.35 9.05 -6.27
C GLY A 215 5.46 10.57 -6.35
N THR A 216 6.68 11.12 -6.27
CA THR A 216 6.93 12.58 -6.41
C THR A 216 6.36 13.13 -7.73
N GLU A 217 6.44 12.35 -8.81
CA GLU A 217 5.86 12.69 -10.11
C GLU A 217 4.35 12.94 -10.02
N LEU A 218 3.56 12.12 -9.29
CA LEU A 218 2.11 12.33 -9.17
C LEU A 218 1.80 13.54 -8.31
N MET A 219 2.55 13.76 -7.22
CA MET A 219 2.40 14.98 -6.42
C MET A 219 2.72 16.23 -7.24
N LYS A 220 3.71 16.17 -8.13
CA LYS A 220 4.07 17.25 -9.06
C LYS A 220 3.00 17.47 -10.13
N GLU A 221 2.44 16.40 -10.69
CA GLU A 221 1.29 16.46 -11.60
C GLU A 221 0.11 17.19 -10.90
N TRP A 222 -0.26 16.77 -9.68
CA TRP A 222 -1.30 17.42 -8.89
C TRP A 222 -1.02 18.89 -8.58
N MET A 223 0.22 19.20 -8.17
CA MET A 223 0.65 20.58 -7.90
C MET A 223 0.50 21.49 -9.12
N ASN A 224 0.68 20.94 -10.33
CA ASN A 224 0.55 21.66 -11.58
C ASN A 224 -0.86 21.65 -12.18
N GLY A 225 -1.81 20.94 -11.56
CA GLY A 225 -3.16 20.73 -12.09
C GLY A 225 -3.17 19.85 -13.35
N GLU A 226 -2.21 18.93 -13.46
CA GLU A 226 -2.09 17.95 -14.52
C GLU A 226 -2.69 16.62 -14.07
N PHE A 227 -3.57 16.04 -14.88
CA PHE A 227 -4.29 14.81 -14.54
C PHE A 227 -4.27 13.85 -15.72
N ASN A 228 -3.49 12.78 -15.57
CA ASN A 228 -3.45 11.66 -16.51
C ASN A 228 -4.55 10.64 -16.19
N ASP A 229 -4.81 9.74 -17.13
CA ASP A 229 -5.83 8.70 -16.98
C ASP A 229 -5.53 7.78 -15.77
N THR A 230 -6.59 7.40 -15.06
CA THR A 230 -6.54 6.53 -13.88
C THR A 230 -7.17 5.18 -14.16
N ASN A 231 -6.64 4.11 -13.56
CA ASN A 231 -7.21 2.77 -13.69
C ASN A 231 -8.32 2.50 -12.65
N VAL A 232 -9.55 2.91 -12.95
CA VAL A 232 -10.72 2.75 -12.08
C VAL A 232 -11.88 2.09 -12.84
N ASN A 233 -12.52 1.09 -12.23
CA ASN A 233 -13.77 0.53 -12.72
C ASN A 233 -14.95 1.32 -12.15
N LEU A 234 -15.56 2.17 -12.98
CA LEU A 234 -16.67 3.04 -12.58
C LEU A 234 -17.99 2.28 -12.32
N SER A 235 -18.14 1.04 -12.79
CA SER A 235 -19.29 0.21 -12.40
C SER A 235 -19.21 -0.21 -10.93
N THR A 236 -17.98 -0.49 -10.47
CA THR A 236 -17.67 -0.83 -9.07
C THR A 236 -17.55 0.42 -8.19
N ASN A 237 -17.10 1.53 -8.78
CA ASN A 237 -16.86 2.80 -8.13
C ASN A 237 -17.68 3.94 -8.79
N PRO A 238 -19.02 3.87 -8.78
CA PRO A 238 -19.86 4.86 -9.46
C PRO A 238 -19.67 6.27 -8.90
N ASP A 239 -19.40 6.39 -7.60
CA ASP A 239 -19.18 7.68 -6.93
C ASP A 239 -17.86 8.36 -7.32
N LEU A 240 -16.98 7.65 -8.05
CA LEU A 240 -15.75 8.20 -8.61
C LEU A 240 -15.91 8.70 -10.06
N THR A 241 -17.12 8.64 -10.62
CA THR A 241 -17.39 9.07 -12.00
C THR A 241 -17.01 10.54 -12.21
N GLY A 242 -16.14 10.79 -13.18
CA GLY A 242 -15.70 12.14 -13.56
C GLY A 242 -14.66 12.77 -12.63
N LYS A 243 -14.23 12.07 -11.58
CA LYS A 243 -13.17 12.54 -10.68
C LYS A 243 -11.78 12.29 -11.28
N ASN A 244 -10.87 13.24 -11.10
CA ASN A 244 -9.44 13.01 -11.35
C ASN A 244 -8.75 12.31 -10.15
N SER A 245 -7.48 11.93 -10.29
CA SER A 245 -6.74 11.20 -9.23
C SER A 245 -6.66 11.96 -7.90
N LEU A 246 -6.56 13.29 -7.91
CA LEU A 246 -6.56 14.10 -6.69
C LEU A 246 -7.95 14.14 -6.04
N GLU A 247 -9.02 14.27 -6.83
CA GLU A 247 -10.39 14.23 -6.33
C GLU A 247 -10.79 12.84 -5.79
N ILE A 248 -10.21 11.77 -6.35
CA ILE A 248 -10.34 10.40 -5.81
C ILE A 248 -9.60 10.28 -4.48
N PHE A 249 -8.41 10.86 -4.36
CA PHE A 249 -7.68 10.91 -3.10
C PHE A 249 -8.45 11.73 -2.04
N ASP A 250 -9.04 12.87 -2.41
CA ASP A 250 -9.88 13.67 -1.52
C ASP A 250 -11.15 12.89 -1.07
N GLN A 251 -11.74 12.06 -1.94
CA GLN A 251 -12.81 11.12 -1.56
C GLN A 251 -12.32 10.12 -0.51
N PHE A 252 -11.13 9.55 -0.71
CA PHE A 252 -10.51 8.63 0.25
C PHE A 252 -10.31 9.27 1.63
N LEU A 253 -9.82 10.51 1.70
CA LEU A 253 -9.67 11.23 2.96
C LEU A 253 -11.02 11.44 3.66
N SER A 254 -12.05 11.83 2.91
CA SER A 254 -13.41 12.00 3.44
C SER A 254 -13.94 10.72 4.08
N VAL A 255 -13.74 9.57 3.41
CA VAL A 255 -14.14 8.26 3.92
C VAL A 255 -13.29 7.87 5.14
N ALA A 256 -11.98 8.05 5.09
CA ALA A 256 -11.08 7.74 6.21
C ALA A 256 -11.47 8.53 7.46
N LYS A 257 -11.75 9.83 7.32
CA LYS A 257 -12.23 10.69 8.41
C LYS A 257 -13.54 10.18 9.00
N ALA A 258 -14.53 9.88 8.14
CA ALA A 258 -15.81 9.33 8.59
C ALA A 258 -15.68 7.98 9.31
N CYS A 259 -14.63 7.22 8.97
CA CYS A 259 -14.32 5.92 9.56
C CYS A 259 -13.40 6.01 10.79
N GLY A 260 -12.98 7.21 11.22
CA GLY A 260 -12.02 7.38 12.31
C GLY A 260 -10.63 6.79 12.03
N VAL A 261 -10.25 6.72 10.75
CA VAL A 261 -8.96 6.22 10.26
C VAL A 261 -8.09 7.42 9.87
N LYS A 262 -6.87 7.45 10.37
CA LYS A 262 -5.88 8.48 9.99
C LYS A 262 -5.03 8.03 8.81
N VAL A 263 -4.31 8.96 8.21
CA VAL A 263 -3.54 8.76 6.99
C VAL A 263 -2.12 9.24 7.21
N MET A 264 -1.18 8.46 6.69
CA MET A 264 0.22 8.85 6.56
C MET A 264 0.59 8.82 5.09
N MET A 265 1.11 9.92 4.58
CA MET A 265 1.59 9.97 3.20
C MET A 265 3.04 9.53 3.14
N ASP A 266 3.38 8.73 2.13
CA ASP A 266 4.71 8.17 1.92
C ASP A 266 5.17 8.47 0.50
N VAL A 267 6.21 9.29 0.32
CA VAL A 267 6.84 9.41 -1.01
C VAL A 267 7.65 8.15 -1.28
N HIS A 268 7.07 7.26 -2.07
CA HIS A 268 7.56 5.90 -2.22
C HIS A 268 8.74 5.78 -3.20
N HIS A 269 8.80 6.66 -4.19
CA HIS A 269 9.90 6.83 -5.15
C HIS A 269 9.63 8.03 -6.09
N PRO A 270 10.60 8.47 -6.91
CA PRO A 270 10.45 9.71 -7.68
C PRO A 270 9.43 9.64 -8.83
N ASP A 271 9.28 8.51 -9.54
CA ASP A 271 8.48 8.38 -10.77
C ASP A 271 7.16 7.61 -10.58
N GLN A 272 6.31 7.48 -11.61
CA GLN A 272 5.11 6.62 -11.59
C GLN A 272 5.41 5.25 -12.18
N ASN A 273 5.81 4.31 -11.32
CA ASN A 273 6.39 3.05 -11.74
C ASN A 273 6.12 1.92 -10.74
N ASN A 274 5.51 0.84 -11.20
CA ASN A 274 5.15 -0.32 -10.38
C ASN A 274 6.38 -1.07 -9.81
N SER A 275 7.58 -0.79 -10.30
CA SER A 275 8.87 -1.27 -9.76
C SER A 275 9.80 -0.15 -9.31
N GLY A 276 9.25 1.06 -9.10
CA GLY A 276 10.03 2.25 -8.74
C GLY A 276 10.73 2.17 -7.39
N HIS A 277 10.25 1.33 -6.47
CA HIS A 277 10.87 1.06 -5.16
C HIS A 277 12.31 0.55 -5.26
N THR A 278 12.75 0.05 -6.41
CA THR A 278 14.14 -0.38 -6.66
C THR A 278 15.11 0.78 -6.89
N TYR A 279 14.62 2.02 -6.88
CA TYR A 279 15.42 3.21 -7.05
C TYR A 279 15.89 3.76 -5.69
N TRP A 280 17.18 4.07 -5.58
CA TRP A 280 17.89 4.28 -4.31
C TRP A 280 17.47 5.52 -3.49
N GLY A 281 16.83 6.51 -4.12
CA GLY A 281 16.60 7.83 -3.49
C GLY A 281 15.51 8.67 -4.15
N TRP A 282 15.62 9.98 -4.00
CA TRP A 282 14.53 10.97 -4.20
C TRP A 282 14.57 11.74 -5.54
N GLU A 283 15.55 11.48 -6.41
CA GLU A 283 15.68 12.12 -7.73
C GLU A 283 15.74 11.08 -8.82
N LYS A 284 15.08 11.27 -9.96
CA LYS A 284 15.21 10.35 -11.10
C LYS A 284 14.82 11.03 -12.40
N GLY A 285 15.71 10.98 -13.39
CA GLY A 285 15.43 11.54 -14.71
C GLY A 285 15.10 13.05 -14.63
N ASN A 286 13.82 13.39 -14.81
CA ASN A 286 13.33 14.78 -14.76
C ASN A 286 12.77 15.21 -13.38
N ILE A 287 12.75 14.29 -12.41
CA ILE A 287 12.38 14.58 -11.03
C ILE A 287 13.66 14.93 -10.25
N THR A 288 13.71 16.16 -9.75
CA THR A 288 14.85 16.73 -9.02
C THR A 288 14.58 16.77 -7.52
N VAL A 289 15.60 16.99 -6.70
CA VAL A 289 15.46 17.15 -5.25
C VAL A 289 14.64 18.40 -4.90
N ASP A 290 14.71 19.45 -5.73
CA ASP A 290 13.87 20.63 -5.57
C ASP A 290 12.39 20.29 -5.83
N ASP A 291 12.08 19.43 -6.81
CA ASP A 291 10.71 18.93 -7.01
C ASP A 291 10.22 18.14 -5.79
N PHE A 292 11.09 17.30 -5.21
CA PHE A 292 10.79 16.56 -3.98
C PHE A 292 10.47 17.52 -2.82
N TYR A 293 11.25 18.58 -2.61
CA TYR A 293 10.98 19.56 -1.57
C TYR A 293 9.72 20.39 -1.83
N ASP A 294 9.54 20.86 -3.07
CA ASP A 294 8.44 21.75 -3.43
C ASP A 294 7.09 21.00 -3.40
N THR A 295 7.06 19.73 -3.83
CA THR A 295 5.86 18.89 -3.73
C THR A 295 5.47 18.57 -2.30
N TRP A 296 6.44 18.29 -1.41
CA TRP A 296 6.18 18.14 0.02
C TRP A 296 5.59 19.42 0.63
N GLY A 297 6.20 20.57 0.36
CA GLY A 297 5.70 21.87 0.84
C GLY A 297 4.30 22.19 0.32
N TRP A 298 4.04 21.93 -0.96
CA TRP A 298 2.71 22.11 -1.57
C TRP A 298 1.66 21.20 -0.93
N PHE A 299 1.96 19.91 -0.76
CA PHE A 299 1.02 18.95 -0.21
C PHE A 299 0.69 19.27 1.26
N ALA A 300 1.72 19.60 2.06
CA ALA A 300 1.53 20.03 3.43
C ALA A 300 0.68 21.31 3.54
N GLU A 301 0.92 22.31 2.69
CA GLU A 301 0.12 23.54 2.66
C GLU A 301 -1.34 23.28 2.25
N ARG A 302 -1.59 22.37 1.29
CA ARG A 302 -2.93 21.99 0.85
C ARG A 302 -3.76 21.37 1.97
N TYR A 303 -3.16 20.46 2.76
CA TYR A 303 -3.85 19.67 3.77
C TYR A 303 -3.59 20.09 5.23
N LYS A 304 -2.94 21.23 5.48
CA LYS A 304 -2.57 21.68 6.85
C LYS A 304 -3.71 21.82 7.86
N ASN A 305 -4.95 21.89 7.40
CA ASN A 305 -6.14 21.98 8.26
C ASN A 305 -6.98 20.69 8.22
N ASP A 306 -6.39 19.59 7.76
CA ASP A 306 -7.02 18.27 7.71
C ASP A 306 -6.17 17.27 8.51
N ASP A 307 -6.48 17.14 9.79
CA ASP A 307 -5.85 16.16 10.69
C ASP A 307 -6.29 14.71 10.43
N THR A 308 -6.98 14.44 9.32
CA THR A 308 -7.04 13.08 8.77
C THR A 308 -5.65 12.64 8.33
N ILE A 309 -4.83 13.56 7.78
CA ILE A 309 -3.42 13.32 7.49
C ILE A 309 -2.59 13.80 8.69
N VAL A 310 -2.09 12.86 9.49
CA VAL A 310 -1.35 13.16 10.74
C VAL A 310 0.17 13.09 10.56
N ALA A 311 0.64 12.48 9.48
CA ALA A 311 2.04 12.12 9.32
C ALA A 311 2.52 12.14 7.86
N TYR A 312 3.80 12.49 7.69
CA TYR A 312 4.52 12.49 6.41
C TYR A 312 5.78 11.64 6.53
N ASP A 313 5.79 10.50 5.83
CA ASP A 313 6.95 9.63 5.63
C ASP A 313 7.72 10.10 4.41
N LEU A 314 8.87 10.73 4.67
CA LEU A 314 9.47 11.66 3.72
C LEU A 314 9.97 10.97 2.45
N GLN A 315 10.53 9.77 2.56
CA GLN A 315 11.03 8.98 1.44
C GLN A 315 11.10 7.53 1.85
N ASN A 316 10.44 6.68 1.08
CA ASN A 316 10.52 5.24 1.24
C ASN A 316 11.92 4.71 0.91
N GLU A 317 12.42 3.90 1.82
CA GLU A 317 13.56 3.02 1.68
C GLU A 317 14.79 3.63 0.99
N PRO A 318 15.37 4.77 1.45
CA PRO A 318 16.66 5.20 0.94
C PRO A 318 17.68 4.07 1.04
N HIS A 319 18.35 3.75 -0.06
CA HIS A 319 19.19 2.55 -0.13
C HIS A 319 20.34 2.69 -1.11
N GLY A 320 20.96 1.57 -1.46
CA GLY A 320 22.08 1.49 -2.37
C GLY A 320 23.34 1.02 -1.67
N ILE A 321 24.19 0.38 -2.45
CA ILE A 321 25.47 -0.15 -1.97
C ILE A 321 26.55 0.92 -2.24
N PRO A 322 27.31 1.34 -1.21
CA PRO A 322 28.48 2.20 -1.38
C PRO A 322 29.60 1.42 -2.09
N ASN A 323 29.45 1.20 -3.40
CA ASN A 323 30.27 0.30 -4.18
C ASN A 323 31.53 1.01 -4.71
N GLY A 324 32.48 1.32 -3.83
CA GLY A 324 33.74 2.00 -4.14
C GLY A 324 34.83 1.18 -4.86
N SER A 325 34.52 0.25 -5.76
CA SER A 325 35.60 -0.49 -6.44
C SER A 325 35.28 -0.99 -7.84
N LEU A 326 35.25 -0.07 -8.80
CA LEU A 326 35.94 -0.31 -10.06
C LEU A 326 37.40 0.16 -9.91
N GLY A 327 38.31 -0.77 -9.59
CA GLY A 327 39.67 -0.69 -10.10
C GLY A 327 40.81 -0.18 -9.21
N ASN A 328 40.71 -0.11 -7.88
CA ASN A 328 41.90 0.05 -7.03
C ASN A 328 41.96 -1.04 -5.96
N ASP A 329 42.88 -1.99 -6.13
CA ASP A 329 43.32 -2.99 -5.15
C ASP A 329 44.04 -2.30 -3.96
N ILE A 330 43.32 -1.46 -3.22
CA ILE A 330 43.84 -0.88 -2.00
C ILE A 330 43.56 -1.81 -0.82
N ASN A 331 44.62 -2.44 -0.32
CA ASN A 331 44.57 -3.25 0.90
C ASN A 331 44.72 -2.36 2.13
N ARG A 332 44.06 -2.73 3.23
CA ARG A 332 44.31 -2.15 4.55
C ARG A 332 45.76 -2.43 4.97
N GLN A 333 46.45 -1.43 5.50
CA GLN A 333 47.81 -1.60 6.01
C GLN A 333 47.80 -2.21 7.42
N GLU A 334 48.90 -2.84 7.83
CA GLU A 334 48.97 -3.58 9.11
C GLU A 334 48.75 -2.66 10.33
N ASP A 335 49.21 -1.41 10.25
CA ASP A 335 49.14 -0.38 11.29
C ASP A 335 47.96 0.59 11.15
N GLU A 336 47.16 0.45 10.10
CA GLU A 336 46.04 1.34 9.79
C GLU A 336 44.76 0.85 10.46
N SER A 337 43.98 1.75 11.04
CA SER A 337 42.64 1.42 11.57
C SER A 337 41.64 1.10 10.45
N TRP A 338 40.54 0.41 10.77
CA TRP A 338 39.47 0.20 9.79
C TRP A 338 38.86 1.52 9.32
N GLU A 339 38.74 2.49 10.22
CA GLU A 339 38.25 3.84 9.91
C GLU A 339 39.17 4.54 8.88
N GLU A 340 40.48 4.60 9.14
CA GLU A 340 41.44 5.21 8.20
C GLU A 340 41.44 4.50 6.84
N TYR A 341 41.37 3.17 6.84
CA TYR A 341 41.29 2.36 5.63
C TYR A 341 40.04 2.69 4.80
N CYS A 342 38.88 2.72 5.45
CA CYS A 342 37.60 2.94 4.80
C CYS A 342 37.44 4.40 4.34
N LEU A 343 37.90 5.38 5.12
CA LEU A 343 37.87 6.80 4.74
C LEU A 343 38.81 7.15 3.57
N ARG A 344 39.90 6.39 3.37
CA ARG A 344 40.75 6.59 2.18
C ARG A 344 40.29 5.80 0.96
N LYS A 345 39.30 4.91 1.10
CA LYS A 345 38.78 4.17 -0.04
C LYS A 345 38.10 5.18 -0.95
N PRO A 346 38.55 5.33 -2.21
CA PRO A 346 37.87 6.23 -3.13
C PRO A 346 36.43 5.73 -3.26
N GLU A 347 35.49 6.61 -2.96
CA GLU A 347 34.10 6.38 -3.33
C GLU A 347 34.05 6.17 -4.85
N SER A 348 33.16 5.30 -5.29
CA SER A 348 32.93 5.13 -6.71
C SER A 348 32.41 6.43 -7.29
N GLU A 349 32.67 6.66 -8.57
CA GLU A 349 31.95 7.70 -9.31
C GLU A 349 30.42 7.44 -9.32
N MET A 350 29.99 6.22 -8.95
CA MET A 350 28.59 5.91 -8.63
C MET A 350 28.24 6.41 -7.23
N THR A 351 27.68 7.62 -7.18
CA THR A 351 27.07 8.25 -6.00
C THR A 351 25.59 7.87 -5.83
N GLU A 352 25.11 6.85 -6.55
CA GLU A 352 23.72 6.37 -6.53
C GLU A 352 23.46 5.47 -5.32
N PHE A 353 23.69 6.02 -4.12
CA PHE A 353 23.33 5.38 -2.86
C PHE A 353 23.05 6.43 -1.78
N ALA A 354 22.12 6.13 -0.88
CA ALA A 354 21.79 6.98 0.25
C ALA A 354 22.83 6.78 1.37
N LYS A 355 23.44 7.88 1.82
CA LYS A 355 24.33 7.90 2.98
C LYS A 355 23.75 8.68 4.14
N TRP A 356 24.36 8.54 5.32
CA TRP A 356 23.96 9.25 6.53
C TRP A 356 25.20 9.70 7.30
N ASP A 357 25.50 11.00 7.26
CA ASP A 357 26.61 11.61 8.00
C ASP A 357 26.35 13.11 8.26
N GLY A 358 27.36 13.84 8.73
CA GLY A 358 27.27 15.28 9.01
C GLY A 358 27.46 16.23 7.81
N THR A 359 27.57 15.74 6.58
CA THR A 359 27.74 16.59 5.39
C THR A 359 26.39 17.10 4.85
N THR A 360 26.45 17.86 3.75
CA THR A 360 25.27 18.32 2.99
C THR A 360 25.32 17.79 1.55
N ASP A 361 25.91 16.62 1.36
CA ASP A 361 26.04 16.03 0.03
C ASP A 361 24.66 15.65 -0.52
N SER A 362 24.49 15.68 -1.83
CA SER A 362 23.20 15.47 -2.48
C SER A 362 22.63 14.06 -2.31
N ASN A 363 23.43 13.09 -1.85
CA ASN A 363 23.01 11.73 -1.53
C ASN A 363 22.94 11.46 -0.01
N ASN A 364 23.15 12.48 0.82
CA ASN A 364 23.02 12.37 2.26
C ASN A 364 21.54 12.47 2.67
N TRP A 365 20.95 11.33 3.00
CA TRP A 365 19.53 11.23 3.35
C TRP A 365 19.18 12.08 4.57
N LYS A 366 20.03 12.12 5.60
CA LYS A 366 19.80 12.97 6.78
C LYS A 366 19.61 14.44 6.37
N HIS A 367 20.50 14.96 5.51
CA HIS A 367 20.43 16.35 5.06
C HIS A 367 19.16 16.64 4.26
N VAL A 368 18.78 15.71 3.38
CA VAL A 368 17.57 15.84 2.56
C VAL A 368 16.31 15.73 3.42
N ALA A 369 16.26 14.81 4.37
CA ALA A 369 15.19 14.67 5.35
C ALA A 369 15.03 15.93 6.20
N GLU A 370 16.11 16.50 6.75
CA GLU A 370 16.06 17.77 7.50
C GLU A 370 15.50 18.92 6.65
N THR A 371 15.87 18.97 5.37
CA THR A 371 15.41 20.02 4.45
C THR A 371 13.93 19.86 4.11
N ALA A 372 13.48 18.66 3.76
CA ALA A 372 12.08 18.37 3.47
C ALA A 372 11.20 18.56 4.72
N ALA A 373 11.62 18.04 5.87
CA ALA A 373 10.93 18.22 7.14
C ALA A 373 10.74 19.70 7.48
N ALA A 374 11.78 20.53 7.30
CA ALA A 374 11.69 21.97 7.53
C ALA A 374 10.67 22.63 6.58
N ARG A 375 10.57 22.22 5.31
CA ARG A 375 9.56 22.74 4.37
C ARG A 375 8.15 22.38 4.79
N VAL A 376 7.91 21.15 5.21
CA VAL A 376 6.61 20.69 5.71
C VAL A 376 6.22 21.44 6.98
N LEU A 377 7.13 21.48 7.96
CA LEU A 377 6.85 22.04 9.29
C LEU A 377 6.76 23.57 9.30
N GLU A 378 7.30 24.25 8.30
CA GLU A 378 7.09 25.70 8.09
C GLU A 378 5.61 26.03 7.82
N VAL A 379 4.89 25.16 7.10
CA VAL A 379 3.49 25.38 6.70
C VAL A 379 2.48 24.58 7.53
N ASN A 380 2.86 23.40 8.01
CA ASN A 380 2.08 22.56 8.91
C ASN A 380 2.94 22.13 10.12
N PRO A 381 3.03 22.95 11.18
CA PRO A 381 3.89 22.67 12.33
C PRO A 381 3.41 21.51 13.22
N ASN A 382 2.19 21.01 12.98
CA ASN A 382 1.55 19.99 13.80
C ASN A 382 1.72 18.57 13.24
N ALA A 383 2.19 18.43 11.99
CA ALA A 383 2.37 17.12 11.39
C ALA A 383 3.56 16.37 12.00
N LEU A 384 3.41 15.05 12.16
CA LEU A 384 4.54 14.17 12.42
C LEU A 384 5.35 13.96 11.14
N ILE A 385 6.67 13.91 11.28
CA ILE A 385 7.61 13.64 10.20
C ILE A 385 8.32 12.31 10.50
N LEU A 386 8.15 11.34 9.61
CA LEU A 386 8.84 10.08 9.67
C LEU A 386 10.08 10.13 8.78
N VAL A 387 11.19 9.66 9.35
CA VAL A 387 12.46 9.52 8.66
C VAL A 387 12.88 8.05 8.71
N GLU A 388 12.81 7.39 7.56
CA GLU A 388 13.33 6.03 7.41
C GLU A 388 14.86 6.00 7.52
N GLY A 389 15.41 4.80 7.66
CA GLY A 389 16.85 4.55 7.63
C GLY A 389 17.44 4.58 6.22
N ILE A 390 18.70 4.16 6.13
CA ILE A 390 19.37 3.83 4.86
C ILE A 390 19.57 2.31 4.73
N GLU A 391 20.24 1.82 3.68
CA GLU A 391 20.65 0.41 3.60
C GLU A 391 22.00 0.16 4.32
N ALA A 392 23.00 1.00 4.04
CA ALA A 392 24.39 0.75 4.40
C ALA A 392 24.98 1.87 5.26
N TYR A 393 25.45 1.53 6.48
CA TYR A 393 26.07 2.48 7.40
C TYR A 393 27.52 2.08 7.73
N PRO A 394 28.47 3.03 7.84
CA PRO A 394 29.86 2.72 8.20
C PRO A 394 30.02 1.90 9.48
N ARG A 395 30.92 0.90 9.47
CA ARG A 395 31.24 0.00 10.62
C ARG A 395 32.16 0.62 11.69
N TYR A 396 32.53 1.87 11.49
CA TYR A 396 33.42 2.60 12.36
C TYR A 396 32.66 3.77 12.99
N GLY A 397 33.19 4.34 14.07
CA GLY A 397 32.44 5.23 14.96
C GLY A 397 31.90 4.47 16.18
N LYS A 398 30.65 4.71 16.57
CA LYS A 398 30.00 4.19 17.79
C LYS A 398 29.65 2.70 17.73
N TRP A 399 29.41 2.17 16.53
CA TRP A 399 28.91 0.81 16.32
C TRP A 399 30.00 -0.12 15.76
N VAL A 400 30.83 -0.70 16.63
CA VAL A 400 32.05 -1.44 16.19
C VAL A 400 31.94 -2.97 16.27
N ASN A 401 30.81 -3.55 16.72
CA ASN A 401 30.70 -5.00 16.96
C ASN A 401 29.27 -5.52 16.76
N ASN A 402 28.80 -5.67 15.52
CA ASN A 402 27.57 -6.41 15.25
C ASN A 402 27.74 -7.54 14.22
N LYS A 403 26.84 -8.54 14.26
CA LYS A 403 26.80 -9.67 13.32
C LYS A 403 26.14 -9.33 11.97
N SER A 404 25.73 -8.08 11.74
CA SER A 404 25.31 -7.59 10.42
C SER A 404 26.47 -7.79 9.43
N SER A 405 26.48 -8.93 8.74
CA SER A 405 27.50 -9.24 7.74
C SER A 405 27.17 -8.53 6.43
N PRO A 406 28.18 -8.24 5.60
CA PRO A 406 27.91 -7.76 4.25
C PRO A 406 27.05 -8.80 3.52
N ILE A 407 26.26 -8.36 2.54
CA ILE A 407 25.53 -9.25 1.65
C ILE A 407 26.52 -10.30 1.12
N PRO A 408 26.26 -11.62 1.29
CA PRO A 408 27.21 -12.65 0.90
C PRO A 408 27.59 -12.52 -0.58
N GLY A 409 28.87 -12.21 -0.83
CA GLY A 409 29.41 -12.03 -2.18
C GLY A 409 29.17 -10.66 -2.83
N GLN A 410 28.59 -9.68 -2.12
CA GLN A 410 28.23 -8.37 -2.69
C GLN A 410 28.48 -7.15 -1.80
N GLY A 411 28.76 -7.29 -0.50
CA GLY A 411 28.92 -6.13 0.40
C GLY A 411 30.37 -5.75 0.73
N ASP A 412 30.58 -4.45 0.97
CA ASP A 412 31.86 -3.88 1.40
C ASP A 412 32.14 -4.15 2.89
N GLN A 413 33.38 -4.50 3.23
CA GLN A 413 33.81 -4.75 4.61
C GLN A 413 33.76 -3.50 5.51
N CYS A 414 33.63 -2.31 4.90
CA CYS A 414 33.51 -1.03 5.58
C CYS A 414 32.10 -0.70 6.08
N TYR A 415 31.07 -1.48 5.71
CA TYR A 415 29.67 -1.14 5.95
C TYR A 415 28.86 -2.25 6.62
N ASP A 416 28.03 -1.87 7.58
CA ASP A 416 26.92 -2.66 8.11
C ASP A 416 25.71 -2.46 7.21
N PHE A 417 25.13 -3.56 6.77
CA PHE A 417 23.94 -3.57 5.93
C PHE A 417 22.73 -3.97 6.78
N ASN A 418 21.59 -3.36 6.45
CA ASN A 418 20.28 -3.80 6.90
C ASN A 418 19.30 -3.79 5.71
N TRP A 419 18.02 -4.03 5.95
CA TRP A 419 16.95 -3.72 5.00
C TRP A 419 17.08 -2.29 4.45
N TRP A 420 16.63 -2.08 3.22
CA TRP A 420 16.42 -0.74 2.69
C TRP A 420 15.47 0.02 3.63
N GLY A 421 15.76 1.29 3.94
CA GLY A 421 15.02 2.01 4.99
C GLY A 421 15.22 1.50 6.42
N GLY A 422 15.96 0.41 6.65
CA GLY A 422 16.06 -0.27 7.95
C GLY A 422 17.30 0.09 8.77
N ASN A 423 18.29 0.80 8.23
CA ASN A 423 19.53 1.11 8.93
C ASN A 423 19.51 2.53 9.53
N LEU A 424 19.15 2.64 10.81
CA LEU A 424 19.10 3.89 11.57
C LEU A 424 20.28 4.04 12.54
N ARG A 425 21.42 3.38 12.27
CA ARG A 425 22.64 3.51 13.08
C ARG A 425 23.15 4.94 13.17
N GLY A 426 22.99 5.69 12.08
CA GLY A 426 23.43 7.07 11.95
C GLY A 426 22.79 8.03 12.95
N VAL A 427 21.58 7.73 13.44
CA VAL A 427 20.89 8.52 14.47
C VAL A 427 21.74 8.64 15.74
N ALA A 428 22.53 7.62 16.08
CA ALA A 428 23.32 7.58 17.31
C ALA A 428 24.43 8.63 17.40
N GLU A 429 24.81 9.24 16.26
CA GLU A 429 25.86 10.25 16.11
C GLU A 429 25.36 11.51 15.39
N HIS A 430 24.38 11.33 14.51
CA HIS A 430 23.85 12.33 13.60
C HIS A 430 22.32 12.25 13.60
N GLU A 431 21.69 12.58 14.73
CA GLU A 431 20.23 12.76 14.82
C GLU A 431 19.76 13.79 13.77
N VAL A 432 18.53 13.60 13.28
CA VAL A 432 17.87 14.52 12.36
C VAL A 432 17.40 15.70 13.19
N MET A 433 17.87 16.90 12.85
CA MET A 433 17.61 18.11 13.62
C MET A 433 16.77 19.10 12.82
N VAL A 434 15.57 19.39 13.31
CA VAL A 434 14.72 20.45 12.77
C VAL A 434 14.46 21.49 13.87
N PRO A 435 15.25 22.59 13.92
CA PRO A 435 15.18 23.56 15.01
C PRO A 435 13.76 24.09 15.23
N GLY A 436 13.26 24.00 16.46
CA GLY A 436 11.92 24.43 16.85
C GLY A 436 10.83 23.37 16.68
N HIS A 437 11.11 22.26 16.00
CA HIS A 437 10.13 21.21 15.68
C HIS A 437 10.63 19.79 16.01
N GLN A 438 11.63 19.66 16.89
CA GLN A 438 12.22 18.34 17.19
C GLN A 438 11.19 17.33 17.72
N ALA A 439 10.15 17.80 18.43
CA ALA A 439 9.07 16.95 18.93
C ALA A 439 8.20 16.34 17.81
N GLN A 440 8.36 16.77 16.56
CA GLN A 440 7.66 16.20 15.41
C GLN A 440 8.49 15.21 14.61
N ILE A 441 9.77 15.01 14.96
CA ILE A 441 10.65 14.13 14.21
C ILE A 441 10.64 12.74 14.86
N MET A 442 10.30 11.74 14.07
CA MET A 442 10.35 10.33 14.47
C MET A 442 11.00 9.45 13.40
N TYR A 443 11.39 8.24 13.79
CA TYR A 443 12.12 7.33 12.91
C TYR A 443 11.28 6.11 12.51
N SER A 444 11.42 5.70 11.25
CA SER A 444 10.56 4.69 10.63
C SER A 444 11.35 3.54 9.97
N PRO A 445 11.87 2.56 10.72
CA PRO A 445 12.59 1.44 10.10
C PRO A 445 11.65 0.51 9.33
N HIS A 446 12.13 -0.06 8.23
CA HIS A 446 11.53 -1.24 7.60
C HIS A 446 12.25 -2.51 8.04
N ASP A 447 11.50 -3.60 8.22
CA ASP A 447 12.05 -4.91 8.54
C ASP A 447 11.21 -6.01 7.88
N TYR A 448 11.87 -6.93 7.19
CA TYR A 448 11.22 -7.98 6.41
C TYR A 448 11.71 -9.39 6.74
N GLY A 449 10.98 -10.38 6.23
CA GLY A 449 11.26 -11.80 6.41
C GLY A 449 12.13 -12.41 5.30
N PRO A 450 12.54 -13.67 5.46
CA PRO A 450 13.40 -14.40 4.52
C PRO A 450 12.80 -14.64 3.12
N LEU A 451 11.50 -14.43 2.90
CA LEU A 451 10.89 -14.50 1.56
C LEU A 451 11.13 -13.25 0.71
N VAL A 452 11.29 -12.08 1.34
CA VAL A 452 11.72 -10.85 0.64
C VAL A 452 13.19 -10.97 0.28
N TYR A 453 14.04 -11.28 1.28
CA TYR A 453 15.45 -11.62 1.05
C TYR A 453 16.01 -12.51 2.16
N LEU A 454 16.76 -13.56 1.79
CA LEU A 454 17.42 -14.46 2.74
C LEU A 454 18.69 -13.83 3.33
N GLN A 455 18.49 -12.88 4.24
CA GLN A 455 19.55 -12.17 4.95
C GLN A 455 20.46 -13.11 5.74
N PRO A 456 21.74 -12.74 6.00
CA PRO A 456 22.70 -13.59 6.71
C PRO A 456 22.21 -14.11 8.07
N TRP A 457 21.44 -13.30 8.81
CA TRP A 457 20.89 -13.67 10.12
C TRP A 457 19.76 -14.72 10.06
N PHE A 458 19.20 -15.00 8.88
CA PHE A 458 18.26 -16.09 8.66
C PHE A 458 18.91 -17.38 8.14
N GLN A 459 20.20 -17.36 7.81
CA GLN A 459 20.93 -18.54 7.30
C GLN A 459 21.35 -19.50 8.42
N THR A 460 21.21 -19.08 9.67
CA THR A 460 21.38 -19.90 10.87
C THR A 460 20.08 -19.92 11.67
N GLU A 461 19.96 -20.81 12.66
CA GLU A 461 18.85 -20.75 13.60
C GLU A 461 18.78 -19.37 14.28
N PHE A 462 17.58 -18.82 14.34
CA PHE A 462 17.31 -17.53 14.99
C PHE A 462 16.14 -17.66 15.95
N THR A 463 16.11 -16.78 16.94
CA THR A 463 15.01 -16.55 17.86
C THR A 463 14.69 -15.06 17.87
N ARG A 464 13.57 -14.68 18.49
CA ARG A 464 13.27 -13.27 18.75
C ARG A 464 14.40 -12.56 19.51
N ASP A 465 15.00 -13.23 20.51
CA ASP A 465 16.12 -12.67 21.27
C ASP A 465 17.38 -12.47 20.40
N SER A 466 17.70 -13.41 19.52
CA SER A 466 18.85 -13.24 18.62
C SER A 466 18.58 -12.14 17.59
N LEU A 467 17.36 -12.03 17.06
CA LEU A 467 16.99 -10.93 16.16
C LEU A 467 17.07 -9.58 16.89
N ARG A 468 16.59 -9.50 18.13
CA ARG A 468 16.71 -8.31 18.96
C ARG A 468 18.17 -7.91 19.18
N GLU A 469 19.02 -8.84 19.59
CA GLU A 469 20.43 -8.57 19.90
C GLU A 469 21.27 -8.27 18.64
N ASP A 470 21.11 -9.07 17.59
CA ASP A 470 21.98 -9.03 16.41
C ASP A 470 21.46 -8.12 15.30
N VAL A 471 20.16 -7.79 15.26
CA VAL A 471 19.54 -7.05 14.15
C VAL A 471 18.84 -5.79 14.64
N TRP A 472 17.77 -5.92 15.44
CA TRP A 472 16.90 -4.78 15.74
C TRP A 472 17.58 -3.74 16.63
N ASN A 473 18.14 -4.15 17.78
CA ASN A 473 18.76 -3.21 18.72
C ASN A 473 19.92 -2.42 18.12
N PRO A 474 20.87 -3.02 17.39
CA PRO A 474 21.97 -2.25 16.81
C PRO A 474 21.54 -1.33 15.65
N ASN A 475 20.46 -1.65 14.92
CA ASN A 475 20.06 -0.88 13.74
C ASN A 475 19.02 0.20 14.03
N TRP A 476 18.03 -0.07 14.89
CA TRP A 476 16.91 0.86 15.12
C TRP A 476 16.33 0.81 16.54
N LEU A 477 16.21 -0.37 17.16
CA LEU A 477 15.49 -0.51 18.44
C LEU A 477 16.19 0.21 19.61
N TYR A 478 17.50 0.47 19.53
CA TYR A 478 18.19 1.30 20.53
C TYR A 478 17.61 2.72 20.64
N ILE A 479 16.99 3.25 19.59
CA ILE A 479 16.37 4.58 19.57
C ILE A 479 15.21 4.61 20.57
N HIS A 480 14.34 3.61 20.50
CA HIS A 480 13.25 3.43 21.45
C HIS A 480 13.78 3.10 22.86
N ASN A 481 14.70 2.14 22.98
CA ASN A 481 15.22 1.68 24.28
C ASN A 481 15.96 2.79 25.06
N ASN A 482 16.61 3.72 24.36
CA ASN A 482 17.35 4.81 24.97
C ASN A 482 16.51 6.09 25.12
N ASN A 483 15.20 6.04 24.84
CA ASN A 483 14.30 7.17 24.94
C ASN A 483 14.70 8.36 24.03
N ILE A 484 15.22 8.06 22.82
CA ILE A 484 15.64 9.06 21.83
C ILE A 484 14.43 9.56 21.03
N SER A 485 13.60 8.64 20.54
CA SER A 485 12.42 8.92 19.71
C SER A 485 11.49 7.69 19.69
N PRO A 486 10.17 7.82 19.48
CA PRO A 486 9.33 6.70 19.13
C PRO A 486 9.76 6.06 17.80
N LEU A 487 9.37 4.82 17.60
CA LEU A 487 9.60 4.08 16.36
C LEU A 487 8.27 3.66 15.74
N LEU A 488 8.14 3.86 14.44
CA LEU A 488 7.10 3.25 13.63
C LEU A 488 7.74 2.28 12.65
N ILE A 489 7.46 0.99 12.76
CA ILE A 489 7.93 0.02 11.76
C ILE A 489 7.09 0.24 10.50
N GLY A 490 7.63 0.99 9.54
CA GLY A 490 6.92 1.51 8.36
C GLY A 490 6.43 0.41 7.43
N GLU A 491 7.17 -0.68 7.36
CA GLU A 491 6.76 -1.88 6.64
C GLU A 491 7.26 -3.13 7.34
N TRP A 492 6.32 -4.06 7.52
CA TRP A 492 6.59 -5.45 7.86
C TRP A 492 5.44 -6.33 7.35
N GLY A 493 5.76 -7.52 6.84
CA GLY A 493 4.75 -8.42 6.33
C GLY A 493 5.34 -9.58 5.54
N GLY A 494 4.46 -10.49 5.08
CA GLY A 494 4.88 -11.69 4.37
C GLY A 494 3.78 -12.73 4.18
N PHE A 495 4.13 -13.82 3.49
CA PHE A 495 3.25 -14.96 3.33
C PHE A 495 3.19 -15.84 4.59
N MET A 496 1.99 -16.35 4.90
CA MET A 496 1.77 -17.40 5.90
C MET A 496 2.22 -18.74 5.31
N ASP A 497 3.39 -19.23 5.72
CA ASP A 497 4.05 -20.38 5.09
C ASP A 497 4.36 -21.55 6.06
N GLY A 498 4.08 -21.38 7.35
CA GLY A 498 4.44 -22.35 8.39
C GLY A 498 5.94 -22.60 8.53
N SER A 499 6.78 -21.70 8.00
CA SER A 499 8.23 -21.83 7.92
C SER A 499 8.95 -20.67 8.63
N ILE A 500 10.24 -20.49 8.38
CA ILE A 500 11.06 -19.43 9.00
C ILE A 500 10.54 -18.03 8.68
N ASN A 501 9.77 -17.84 7.60
CA ASN A 501 9.15 -16.54 7.32
C ASN A 501 8.06 -16.20 8.34
N GLN A 502 7.13 -17.13 8.55
CA GLN A 502 6.14 -16.99 9.60
C GLN A 502 6.77 -16.90 11.00
N GLN A 503 7.84 -17.65 11.27
CA GLN A 503 8.58 -17.54 12.53
C GLN A 503 9.13 -16.12 12.78
N TRP A 504 9.68 -15.47 11.75
CA TRP A 504 10.12 -14.07 11.84
C TRP A 504 8.93 -13.11 12.05
N MET A 505 7.84 -13.28 11.28
CA MET A 505 6.64 -12.44 11.42
C MET A 505 6.07 -12.51 12.85
N GLU A 506 5.99 -13.71 13.43
CA GLU A 506 5.54 -13.91 14.81
C GLU A 506 6.50 -13.26 15.82
N ALA A 507 7.82 -13.37 15.59
CA ALA A 507 8.82 -12.73 16.45
C ALA A 507 8.73 -11.21 16.43
N LEU A 508 8.58 -10.59 15.25
CA LEU A 508 8.46 -9.13 15.11
C LEU A 508 7.12 -8.62 15.64
N ARG A 509 6.01 -9.32 15.36
CA ARG A 509 4.69 -9.02 15.96
C ARG A 509 4.77 -9.00 17.49
N ASP A 510 5.39 -10.01 18.08
CA ASP A 510 5.48 -10.08 19.54
C ASP A 510 6.40 -8.97 20.10
N GLU A 511 7.40 -8.52 19.34
CA GLU A 511 8.21 -7.32 19.68
C GLU A 511 7.37 -6.05 19.66
N ILE A 512 6.60 -5.85 18.60
CA ILE A 512 5.67 -4.74 18.42
C ILE A 512 4.70 -4.68 19.60
N VAL A 513 4.10 -5.81 19.98
CA VAL A 513 3.13 -5.88 21.07
C VAL A 513 3.77 -5.61 22.42
N ASP A 514 4.91 -6.25 22.72
CA ASP A 514 5.54 -6.14 24.05
C ASP A 514 6.07 -4.73 24.35
N LEU A 515 6.51 -4.01 23.32
CA LEU A 515 7.06 -2.66 23.44
C LEU A 515 6.09 -1.56 22.99
N GLN A 516 4.91 -1.93 22.51
CA GLN A 516 3.95 -1.04 21.86
C GLN A 516 4.59 -0.16 20.78
N LEU A 517 5.44 -0.76 19.94
CA LEU A 517 6.02 -0.06 18.79
C LEU A 517 4.91 0.28 17.80
N HIS A 518 4.95 1.47 17.22
CA HIS A 518 4.04 1.81 16.14
C HIS A 518 4.38 0.98 14.92
N HIS A 519 3.41 0.71 14.04
CA HIS A 519 3.68 -0.07 12.83
C HIS A 519 2.63 0.15 11.75
N THR A 520 3.03 -0.16 10.52
CA THR A 520 2.14 -0.37 9.38
C THR A 520 2.47 -1.70 8.70
N PHE A 521 1.46 -2.56 8.57
CA PHE A 521 1.60 -3.88 7.94
C PHE A 521 1.61 -3.77 6.40
N TRP A 522 2.61 -4.36 5.77
CA TRP A 522 2.71 -4.46 4.31
C TRP A 522 2.08 -5.77 3.81
N ALA A 523 0.96 -5.75 3.10
CA ALA A 523 0.08 -4.62 2.77
C ALA A 523 -1.40 -5.02 2.81
N ILE A 524 -2.31 -4.06 2.63
CA ILE A 524 -3.73 -4.36 2.35
C ILE A 524 -3.84 -5.07 0.99
N ASN A 525 -3.11 -4.58 0.00
CA ASN A 525 -3.09 -5.08 -1.38
C ASN A 525 -2.64 -6.54 -1.48
N PRO A 526 -3.34 -7.40 -2.23
CA PRO A 526 -2.89 -8.78 -2.47
C PRO A 526 -1.70 -8.87 -3.43
N ASN A 527 -1.50 -7.86 -4.29
CA ASN A 527 -0.58 -7.93 -5.42
C ASN A 527 0.86 -7.50 -5.13
N SER A 528 1.32 -7.58 -3.87
CA SER A 528 2.75 -7.56 -3.57
C SER A 528 3.34 -8.95 -3.81
N GLY A 529 4.30 -9.07 -4.74
CA GLY A 529 4.75 -10.37 -5.26
C GLY A 529 5.51 -11.26 -4.27
N ASP A 530 6.12 -10.68 -3.24
CA ASP A 530 6.98 -11.33 -2.25
C ASP A 530 6.34 -11.41 -0.85
N THR A 531 5.23 -10.71 -0.61
CA THR A 531 4.52 -10.73 0.68
C THR A 531 3.03 -11.06 0.59
N GLY A 532 2.41 -10.90 -0.58
CA GLY A 532 0.95 -10.89 -0.75
C GLY A 532 0.32 -9.73 0.02
N GLY A 533 -0.91 -9.91 0.50
CA GLY A 533 -1.58 -8.90 1.33
C GLY A 533 -2.54 -9.45 2.35
N LEU A 534 -3.23 -8.53 3.04
CA LEU A 534 -4.36 -8.82 3.92
C LEU A 534 -5.63 -9.12 3.14
N LEU A 535 -5.70 -8.76 1.85
CA LEU A 535 -6.67 -9.27 0.90
C LEU A 535 -6.10 -10.47 0.12
N LYS A 536 -7.00 -11.25 -0.47
CA LYS A 536 -6.70 -12.26 -1.49
C LYS A 536 -6.77 -11.64 -2.89
N ASP A 537 -6.33 -12.39 -3.89
CA ASP A 537 -6.17 -11.92 -5.28
C ASP A 537 -7.47 -11.42 -5.93
N ASP A 538 -8.64 -11.76 -5.37
CA ASP A 538 -9.95 -11.24 -5.80
C ASP A 538 -10.19 -9.77 -5.37
N TRP A 539 -9.31 -9.19 -4.55
CA TRP A 539 -9.42 -7.86 -3.95
C TRP A 539 -10.63 -7.64 -3.03
N LEU A 540 -11.42 -8.67 -2.77
CA LEU A 540 -12.67 -8.60 -2.02
C LEU A 540 -12.59 -9.43 -0.73
N THR A 541 -11.94 -10.58 -0.77
CA THR A 541 -11.85 -11.50 0.35
C THR A 541 -10.63 -11.18 1.20
N TRP A 542 -10.82 -10.98 2.50
CA TRP A 542 -9.71 -10.87 3.44
C TRP A 542 -9.07 -12.23 3.71
N ASP A 543 -7.74 -12.25 3.80
CA ASP A 543 -6.96 -13.36 4.31
C ASP A 543 -7.06 -13.39 5.84
N GLU A 544 -8.08 -14.09 6.34
CA GLU A 544 -8.35 -14.21 7.78
C GLU A 544 -7.23 -14.91 8.56
N GLU A 545 -6.38 -15.73 7.92
CA GLU A 545 -5.22 -16.34 8.57
C GLU A 545 -4.13 -15.28 8.79
N LYS A 546 -3.80 -14.50 7.77
CA LYS A 546 -2.83 -13.40 7.87
C LYS A 546 -3.35 -12.28 8.77
N TYR A 547 -4.63 -11.94 8.70
CA TYR A 547 -5.23 -10.98 9.62
C TYR A 547 -5.20 -11.48 11.08
N SER A 548 -5.36 -12.79 11.32
CA SER A 548 -5.22 -13.36 12.67
C SER A 548 -3.80 -13.23 13.23
N LEU A 549 -2.77 -13.24 12.35
CA LEU A 549 -1.40 -12.90 12.74
C LEU A 549 -1.29 -11.41 13.12
N LEU A 550 -1.88 -10.49 12.36
CA LEU A 550 -1.81 -9.05 12.60
C LEU A 550 -2.60 -8.59 13.84
N LYS A 551 -3.79 -9.14 14.04
CA LYS A 551 -4.78 -8.67 15.03
C LYS A 551 -4.25 -8.45 16.46
N PRO A 552 -3.36 -9.29 17.02
CA PRO A 552 -2.76 -9.03 18.34
C PRO A 552 -1.96 -7.73 18.42
N ALA A 553 -1.43 -7.23 17.30
CA ALA A 553 -0.70 -5.98 17.20
C ALA A 553 -1.59 -4.77 16.87
N LEU A 554 -2.92 -4.90 16.89
CA LEU A 554 -3.85 -3.79 16.71
C LEU A 554 -4.30 -3.23 18.07
N TRP A 555 -4.46 -1.91 18.14
CA TRP A 555 -4.81 -1.24 19.39
C TRP A 555 -6.24 -1.59 19.82
N GLN A 556 -6.35 -2.22 20.99
CA GLN A 556 -7.61 -2.76 21.51
C GLN A 556 -7.86 -2.30 22.96
N ASN A 557 -9.12 -2.03 23.26
CA ASN A 557 -9.66 -1.83 24.60
C ASN A 557 -10.76 -2.87 24.86
N GLY A 558 -10.39 -3.95 25.56
CA GLY A 558 -11.26 -5.12 25.73
C GLY A 558 -11.56 -5.80 24.39
N THR A 559 -12.81 -5.76 23.94
CA THR A 559 -13.24 -6.36 22.66
C THR A 559 -13.39 -5.33 21.53
N LYS A 560 -13.09 -4.06 21.78
CA LYS A 560 -13.23 -2.96 20.82
C LYS A 560 -11.86 -2.52 20.34
N PHE A 561 -11.76 -2.10 19.09
CA PHE A 561 -10.57 -1.42 18.59
C PHE A 561 -10.53 0.05 19.01
N VAL A 562 -9.34 0.62 19.08
CA VAL A 562 -9.12 2.03 19.44
C VAL A 562 -8.69 2.80 18.21
N GLY A 563 -9.48 3.82 17.83
CA GLY A 563 -9.12 4.77 16.78
C GLY A 563 -8.10 5.80 17.25
N LEU A 564 -7.63 6.62 16.31
CA LEU A 564 -6.72 7.73 16.60
C LEU A 564 -7.45 9.09 16.68
N ASP A 565 -8.71 9.13 16.25
CA ASP A 565 -9.55 10.32 16.28
C ASP A 565 -10.24 10.47 17.64
N HIS A 566 -10.23 11.66 18.22
CA HIS A 566 -10.82 11.94 19.52
C HIS A 566 -12.35 11.82 19.51
N GLN A 567 -13.00 12.00 18.35
CA GLN A 567 -14.45 12.06 18.24
C GLN A 567 -15.02 10.94 17.35
N ALA A 568 -14.44 10.72 16.18
CA ALA A 568 -14.84 9.64 15.28
C ALA A 568 -14.41 8.29 15.83
N LYS A 569 -15.34 7.34 15.87
CA LYS A 569 -15.04 5.96 16.26
C LYS A 569 -14.42 5.23 15.09
N ILE A 570 -13.40 4.41 15.35
CA ILE A 570 -12.89 3.52 14.31
C ILE A 570 -13.98 2.54 13.85
N GLY A 571 -14.25 2.55 12.55
CA GLY A 571 -15.36 1.82 11.92
C GLY A 571 -16.72 2.51 12.02
N GLY A 572 -16.75 3.78 12.44
CA GLY A 572 -17.95 4.61 12.50
C GLY A 572 -19.11 3.97 13.26
N THR A 573 -20.20 3.71 12.54
CA THR A 573 -21.45 3.17 13.11
C THR A 573 -21.46 1.64 13.29
N ALA A 574 -20.41 0.92 12.84
CA ALA A 574 -20.36 -0.55 12.87
C ALA A 574 -20.26 -1.16 14.27
N ASP A 575 -20.12 -0.35 15.33
CA ASP A 575 -19.92 -0.76 16.72
C ASP A 575 -18.77 -1.77 16.88
N VAL A 576 -17.66 -1.53 16.18
CA VAL A 576 -16.44 -2.36 16.22
C VAL A 576 -15.31 -1.72 17.04
N GLY A 577 -15.32 -0.40 17.17
CA GLY A 577 -14.32 0.35 17.90
C GLY A 577 -14.87 1.55 18.67
N ILE A 578 -13.96 2.26 19.32
CA ILE A 578 -14.20 3.46 20.12
C ILE A 578 -13.29 4.59 19.64
N SER A 579 -13.67 5.83 19.95
CA SER A 579 -12.79 6.98 19.72
C SER A 579 -11.68 7.04 20.76
N LEU A 580 -10.68 7.89 20.52
CA LEU A 580 -9.55 8.06 21.44
C LEU A 580 -10.00 8.67 22.78
N SER A 581 -10.94 9.62 22.77
CA SER A 581 -11.52 10.17 24.01
C SER A 581 -12.25 9.11 24.83
N GLU A 582 -13.04 8.24 24.18
CA GLU A 582 -13.73 7.13 24.86
C GLU A 582 -12.74 6.13 25.47
N HIS A 583 -11.57 5.94 24.84
CA HIS A 583 -10.51 5.10 25.39
C HIS A 583 -9.96 5.67 26.71
N TYR A 584 -9.67 6.97 26.78
CA TYR A 584 -9.14 7.57 28.01
C TYR A 584 -10.17 7.71 29.13
N GLU A 585 -11.46 7.81 28.80
CA GLU A 585 -12.54 7.79 29.79
C GLU A 585 -12.85 6.38 30.32
N SER A 586 -12.37 5.33 29.65
CA SER A 586 -12.59 3.95 30.07
C SER A 586 -11.81 3.64 31.36
N PRO A 587 -12.46 3.04 32.38
CA PRO A 587 -11.90 2.87 33.73
C PRO A 587 -10.81 1.82 33.89
#